data_AF-A0A7S1MF39-F1
#
_entry.id   AF-A0A7S1MF39-F1
#
_cell.length_a   1.000
_cell.length_b   1.000
_cell.length_c   1.000
_cell.angle_alpha   90.00
_cell.angle_beta   90.00
_cell.angle_gamma   90.00
#
_symmetry.space_group_name_H-M   'P 1'
#
loop_
_entity.id
_entity.type
_entity.pdbx_description
1 polymer ?
#
loop_
_entity_poly.entity_id
_entity_poly.type
_entity_poly.pdbx_seq_one_letter_code
_entity_poly.pdbx_strand_id
1 'polypeptide(L)'
;LIGSEAPVTFGVPLGCICNSFGVDFTDKTTGRWYPRLPPALIFLCEAMEREAADEDFSGIFNADATSVYSVVKAVDEGRPLDRNIPMAALWCVLKLFLDCLPEPLLSID
;
A
#
# COMPACT_ATOMS: atom_id res chain seq x y z
N LEU A 1 5.07 -19.43 -18.50
CA LEU A 1 5.51 -19.67 -17.11
C LEU A 1 4.54 -18.93 -16.21
N ILE A 2 3.63 -19.70 -15.61
CA ILE A 2 2.64 -19.24 -14.63
C ILE A 2 3.37 -19.24 -13.26
N GLY A 3 3.10 -18.22 -12.43
CA GLY A 3 3.80 -17.80 -11.20
C GLY A 3 4.66 -18.84 -10.47
N SER A 4 5.96 -18.56 -10.38
CA SER A 4 6.93 -19.37 -9.64
C SER A 4 7.23 -18.85 -8.24
N GLU A 5 6.83 -17.62 -7.91
CA GLU A 5 7.09 -17.00 -6.60
C GLU A 5 5.77 -16.72 -5.89
N ALA A 6 5.71 -17.09 -4.62
CA ALA A 6 4.58 -16.79 -3.76
C ALA A 6 4.51 -15.27 -3.55
N PRO A 7 3.32 -14.66 -3.57
CA PRO A 7 3.18 -13.25 -3.28
C PRO A 7 3.63 -12.97 -1.85
N VAL A 8 4.31 -11.84 -1.64
CA VAL A 8 4.83 -11.46 -0.32
C VAL A 8 4.01 -10.35 0.33
N THR A 9 3.27 -9.57 -0.47
CA THR A 9 2.41 -8.50 0.02
C THR A 9 0.93 -8.71 -0.31
N PHE A 10 0.57 -8.78 -1.59
CA PHE A 10 -0.84 -8.82 -2.01
C PHE A 10 -1.42 -10.23 -1.83
N GLY A 11 -2.58 -10.36 -1.19
CA GLY A 11 -3.18 -11.68 -0.94
C GLY A 11 -2.65 -12.40 0.29
N VAL A 12 -1.67 -11.84 1.00
CA VAL A 12 -1.09 -12.44 2.21
C VAL A 12 -1.91 -12.00 3.45
N PRO A 13 -2.21 -12.89 4.41
CA PRO A 13 -2.89 -12.50 5.64
C PRO A 13 -2.15 -11.38 6.36
N LEU A 14 -2.89 -10.34 6.79
CA LEU A 14 -2.30 -9.14 7.39
C LEU A 14 -1.41 -9.47 8.60
N GLY A 15 -1.84 -10.40 9.45
CA GLY A 15 -1.06 -10.87 10.59
C GLY A 15 0.30 -11.48 10.18
N CYS A 16 0.37 -12.18 9.05
CA CYS A 16 1.63 -12.71 8.53
C CYS A 16 2.56 -11.58 8.09
N ILE A 17 2.04 -10.59 7.34
CA ILE A 17 2.83 -9.44 6.89
C ILE A 17 3.38 -8.65 8.10
N CYS A 18 2.51 -8.35 9.08
CA CYS A 18 2.89 -7.66 10.31
C CYS A 18 3.91 -8.45 11.13
N ASN A 19 3.81 -9.78 11.20
CA ASN A 19 4.71 -10.62 12.00
C ASN A 19 6.06 -10.91 11.30
N SER A 20 6.10 -10.94 9.98
CA SER A 20 7.32 -11.20 9.22
C SER A 20 8.10 -9.92 8.92
N PHE A 21 7.40 -8.86 8.50
CA PHE A 21 8.03 -7.65 7.94
C PHE A 21 7.56 -6.36 8.61
N GLY A 22 6.67 -6.44 9.61
CA GLY A 22 6.09 -5.27 10.25
C GLY A 22 7.14 -4.33 10.82
N VAL A 23 6.94 -3.04 10.60
CA VAL A 23 7.78 -1.97 11.11
C VAL A 23 7.02 -1.12 12.10
N ASP A 24 7.73 -0.60 13.09
CA ASP A 24 7.15 0.33 14.06
C ASP A 24 7.11 1.73 13.46
N PHE A 25 5.94 2.35 13.48
CA PHE A 25 5.71 3.65 12.88
C PHE A 25 5.09 4.61 13.90
N THR A 26 5.54 5.86 13.86
CA THR A 26 4.96 6.93 14.66
C THR A 26 4.44 7.99 13.69
N ASP A 27 3.13 8.20 13.71
CA ASP A 27 2.51 9.30 12.97
C ASP A 27 3.02 10.64 13.52
N LYS A 28 3.66 11.43 12.66
CA LYS A 28 4.26 12.71 13.03
C LYS A 28 3.22 13.78 13.37
N THR A 29 2.01 13.66 12.82
CA THR A 29 0.92 14.63 12.99
C THR A 29 0.22 14.41 14.33
N THR A 30 -0.09 13.16 14.67
CA THR A 30 -0.83 12.84 15.91
C THR A 30 0.06 12.36 17.06
N GLY A 31 1.32 12.01 16.79
CA GLY A 31 2.23 11.38 17.75
C GLY A 31 1.85 9.93 18.08
N ARG A 32 0.85 9.36 17.40
CA ARG A 32 0.38 8.01 17.68
C ARG A 32 1.39 6.97 17.22
N TRP A 33 1.69 6.02 18.11
CA TRP A 33 2.55 4.89 17.81
C TRP A 33 1.73 3.71 17.31
N TYR A 34 2.20 3.10 16.22
CA TYR A 34 1.63 1.93 15.59
C TYR A 34 2.70 0.84 15.49
N PRO A 35 2.61 -0.22 16.33
CA PRO A 35 3.56 -1.31 16.26
C PRO A 35 3.32 -2.17 15.02
N ARG A 36 4.42 -2.67 14.43
CA ARG A 36 4.40 -3.78 13.45
C ARG A 36 3.46 -3.56 12.26
N LEU A 37 3.32 -2.33 11.76
CA LEU A 37 2.51 -2.06 10.58
C LEU A 37 3.12 -2.68 9.31
N PRO A 38 2.28 -3.11 8.35
CA PRO A 38 2.76 -3.55 7.03
C PRO A 38 3.55 -2.43 6.34
N PRO A 39 4.80 -2.69 5.88
CA PRO A 39 5.61 -1.68 5.20
C PRO A 39 4.90 -1.08 3.97
N ALA A 40 4.19 -1.91 3.21
CA ALA A 40 3.44 -1.49 2.03
C ALA A 40 2.41 -0.39 2.35
N LEU A 41 1.70 -0.50 3.48
CA LEU A 41 0.74 0.52 3.91
C LEU A 41 1.43 1.83 4.26
N ILE A 42 2.54 1.77 5.01
CA ILE A 42 3.28 2.99 5.39
C ILE A 42 3.80 3.70 4.14
N PHE A 43 4.41 2.96 3.21
CA PHE A 43 4.99 3.56 2.01
C PHE A 43 3.94 4.17 1.09
N LEU A 44 2.79 3.50 0.91
CA LEU A 44 1.69 4.05 0.14
C LEU A 44 1.13 5.32 0.81
N CYS A 45 0.85 5.28 2.12
CA CYS A 45 0.34 6.43 2.85
C CYS A 45 1.30 7.62 2.83
N GLU A 46 2.59 7.41 3.12
CA GLU A 46 3.60 8.49 3.10
C GLU A 46 3.81 9.05 1.68
N ALA A 47 3.76 8.22 0.64
CA ALA A 47 3.82 8.69 -0.74
C ALA A 47 2.60 9.56 -1.08
N MET A 48 1.41 9.15 -0.66
CA MET A 48 0.18 9.91 -0.87
C MET A 48 0.18 11.21 -0.07
N GLU A 49 0.61 11.21 1.19
CA GLU A 49 0.71 12.42 2.03
C GLU A 49 1.69 13.45 1.47
N ARG A 50 2.80 13.01 0.87
CA ARG A 50 3.77 13.92 0.23
C ARG A 50 3.17 14.66 -0.97
N GLU A 51 2.35 13.96 -1.75
CA GLU A 51 1.79 14.49 -2.99
C GLU A 51 0.44 15.20 -2.78
N ALA A 52 -0.30 14.87 -1.71
CA ALA A 52 -1.64 15.38 -1.41
C ALA A 52 -1.66 16.68 -0.59
N ALA A 53 -0.73 17.61 -0.83
CA ALA A 53 -0.69 18.90 -0.13
C ALA A 53 -1.92 19.80 -0.38
N ASP A 54 -2.78 19.47 -1.36
CA ASP A 54 -3.89 20.32 -1.83
C ASP A 54 -5.29 19.64 -1.82
N GLU A 55 -5.46 18.48 -1.18
CA GLU A 55 -6.77 17.78 -1.03
C GLU A 55 -7.56 17.55 -2.35
N ASP A 56 -6.91 17.59 -3.52
CA ASP A 56 -7.55 17.34 -4.81
C ASP A 56 -7.74 15.84 -5.07
N PHE A 57 -8.98 15.37 -4.97
CA PHE A 57 -9.37 13.99 -5.25
C PHE A 57 -9.87 13.78 -6.70
N SER A 58 -9.72 14.77 -7.58
CA SER A 58 -10.13 14.63 -8.98
C SER A 58 -9.32 13.52 -9.66
N GLY A 59 -10.03 12.61 -10.35
CA GLY A 59 -9.39 11.47 -11.02
C GLY A 59 -8.89 10.36 -10.09
N ILE A 60 -9.27 10.35 -8.80
CA ILE A 60 -9.00 9.23 -7.90
C ILE A 60 -9.51 7.91 -8.51
N PHE A 61 -8.72 6.85 -8.39
CA PHE A 61 -8.99 5.53 -8.98
C PHE A 61 -9.04 5.47 -10.52
N ASN A 62 -8.66 6.53 -11.23
CA ASN A 62 -8.67 6.59 -12.69
C ASN A 62 -7.25 6.59 -13.28
N ALA A 63 -6.47 5.55 -12.96
CA ALA A 63 -5.12 5.35 -13.49
C ALA A 63 -5.08 4.25 -14.55
N ASP A 64 -4.13 4.36 -15.49
CA ASP A 64 -3.88 3.30 -16.46
C ASP A 64 -3.28 2.05 -15.79
N ALA A 65 -3.55 0.88 -16.37
CA ALA A 65 -3.12 -0.39 -15.81
C ALA A 65 -1.59 -0.51 -15.68
N THR A 66 -0.83 0.06 -16.62
CA THR A 66 0.64 -0.03 -16.60
C THR A 66 1.20 0.68 -15.38
N SER A 67 0.73 1.90 -15.09
CA SER A 67 1.06 2.64 -13.88
C SER A 67 0.72 1.86 -12.62
N VAL A 68 -0.50 1.33 -12.51
CA VAL A 68 -0.93 0.52 -11.35
C VAL A 68 -0.02 -0.69 -11.14
N TYR A 69 0.22 -1.50 -12.18
CA TYR A 69 1.05 -2.69 -12.06
C TYR A 69 2.52 -2.38 -11.78
N SER A 70 3.04 -1.25 -12.24
CA SER A 70 4.39 -0.80 -11.88
C SER A 70 4.55 -0.56 -10.38
N VAL A 71 3.53 0.04 -9.75
CA VAL A 71 3.50 0.30 -8.31
C VAL A 71 3.33 -1.01 -7.55
N VAL A 72 2.39 -1.87 -7.96
CA VAL A 72 2.19 -3.20 -7.36
C VAL A 72 3.50 -3.98 -7.35
N LYS A 73 4.22 -4.01 -8.48
CA LYS A 73 5.51 -4.69 -8.59
C LYS A 73 6.55 -4.10 -7.63
N ALA A 74 6.65 -2.77 -7.56
CA ALA A 74 7.60 -2.12 -6.65
C ALA A 74 7.30 -2.44 -5.18
N VAL A 75 6.02 -2.40 -4.79
CA VAL A 75 5.58 -2.75 -3.43
C VAL A 75 5.88 -4.21 -3.10
N ASP A 76 5.51 -5.14 -3.99
CA ASP A 76 5.71 -6.58 -3.75
C ASP A 76 7.22 -6.93 -3.69
N GLU A 77 8.06 -6.28 -4.50
CA GLU A 77 9.52 -6.48 -4.48
C GLU A 77 10.24 -5.67 -3.39
N GLY A 78 9.51 -4.89 -2.56
CA GLY A 78 10.10 -4.02 -1.55
C GLY A 78 11.02 -2.92 -2.12
N ARG A 79 10.81 -2.52 -3.37
CA ARG A 79 11.60 -1.48 -4.04
C ARG A 79 11.02 -0.08 -3.74
N PRO A 80 11.87 0.96 -3.75
CA PRO A 80 11.39 2.35 -3.63
C PRO A 80 10.40 2.70 -4.75
N LEU A 81 9.38 3.48 -4.41
CA LEU A 81 8.45 4.07 -5.37
C LEU A 81 9.12 5.22 -6.13
N ASP A 82 8.84 5.33 -7.43
CA ASP A 82 9.18 6.51 -8.23
C ASP A 82 8.46 7.76 -7.66
N ARG A 83 9.10 8.92 -7.78
CA ARG A 83 8.54 10.20 -7.32
C ARG A 83 7.44 10.73 -8.23
N ASN A 84 7.39 10.28 -9.48
CA ASN A 84 6.43 10.77 -10.48
C ASN A 84 5.22 9.84 -10.66
N ILE A 85 4.91 9.02 -9.65
CA ILE A 85 3.76 8.10 -9.74
C ILE A 85 2.47 8.93 -9.64
N PRO A 86 1.53 8.76 -10.59
CA PRO A 86 0.24 9.43 -10.51
C PRO A 86 -0.49 9.08 -9.20
N MET A 87 -1.02 10.09 -8.51
CA MET A 87 -1.81 9.91 -7.29
C MET A 87 -2.94 8.88 -7.46
N ALA A 88 -3.62 8.90 -8.61
CA ALA A 88 -4.64 7.93 -8.96
C ALA A 88 -4.14 6.47 -8.92
N ALA A 89 -2.88 6.22 -9.31
CA ALA A 89 -2.28 4.89 -9.27
C ALA A 89 -1.98 4.44 -7.83
N LEU A 90 -1.51 5.35 -6.97
CA LEU A 90 -1.30 5.06 -5.54
C LEU A 90 -2.61 4.67 -4.85
N TRP A 91 -3.68 5.43 -5.11
CA TRP A 91 -5.02 5.10 -4.61
C TRP A 91 -5.54 3.76 -5.14
N CYS A 92 -5.37 3.48 -6.44
CA CYS A 92 -5.70 2.17 -7.01
C CYS A 92 -4.97 1.04 -6.30
N VAL A 93 -3.67 1.18 -6.03
CA VAL A 93 -2.88 0.15 -5.37
C VAL A 93 -3.24 -0.02 -3.90
N LEU A 94 -3.47 1.07 -3.16
CA LEU A 94 -3.96 0.99 -1.78
C LEU A 94 -5.29 0.24 -1.72
N LYS A 95 -6.21 0.57 -2.62
CA LYS A 95 -7.48 -0.15 -2.76
C LYS A 95 -7.25 -1.63 -3.10
N LEU A 96 -6.39 -1.93 -4.08
CA LEU A 96 -6.08 -3.31 -4.48
C LEU A 96 -5.51 -4.12 -3.31
N PHE A 97 -4.62 -3.52 -2.51
CA PHE A 97 -4.05 -4.14 -1.33
C PHE A 97 -5.15 -4.56 -0.35
N LEU A 98 -6.09 -3.66 -0.06
CA LEU A 98 -7.23 -3.93 0.82
C LEU A 98 -8.19 -4.98 0.24
N ASP A 99 -8.51 -4.87 -1.06
CA ASP A 99 -9.41 -5.79 -1.77
C ASP A 99 -8.83 -7.21 -1.86
N CYS A 100 -7.50 -7.34 -1.84
CA CYS A 100 -6.82 -8.63 -1.88
C CYS A 100 -6.59 -9.24 -0.48
N LEU A 101 -6.92 -8.58 0.63
CA LEU A 101 -6.76 -9.20 1.94
C LEU A 101 -7.63 -10.46 2.05
N PRO A 102 -7.09 -11.58 2.57
CA PRO A 102 -7.87 -12.82 2.74
C PRO A 102 -9.08 -12.66 3.67
N GLU A 103 -9.01 -11.67 4.57
CA GLU A 103 -10.05 -11.31 5.52
C GLU A 103 -10.25 -9.78 5.46
N PRO A 104 -11.48 -9.27 5.64
CA PRO A 104 -11.73 -7.84 5.65
C PRO A 104 -10.90 -7.14 6.72
N LEU A 105 -10.35 -5.95 6.39
CA LEU A 105 -9.58 -5.16 7.37
C LEU A 105 -10.40 -4.81 8.62
N LEU A 106 -11.69 -4.57 8.44
CA LEU A 106 -12.64 -4.31 9.52
C LEU A 106 -13.60 -5.49 9.60
N SER A 107 -13.41 -6.36 10.58
CA SER A 107 -14.45 -7.28 11.02
C SER A 107 -15.29 -6.60 12.09
N ILE A 108 -16.61 -6.64 11.94
CA ILE A 108 -17.53 -6.25 13.01
C ILE A 108 -17.83 -7.55 13.76
N ASP A 109 -17.17 -7.74 14.89
CA ASP A 109 -17.58 -8.72 15.91
C ASP A 109 -18.57 -8.06 16.88
#